data_AF-A0A4R7IZH2-F1
#
_entry.id   AF-A0A4R7IZH2-F1
#
_cell.length_a   1.000
_cell.length_b   1.000
_cell.length_c   1.000
_cell.angle_alpha   90.00
_cell.angle_beta   90.00
_cell.angle_gamma   90.00
#
_symmetry.space_group_name_H-M   'P 1'
#
loop_
_entity.id
_entity.type
_entity.pdbx_description
1 polymer ?
#
loop_
_entity_poly.entity_id
_entity_poly.type
_entity_poly.pdbx_seq_one_letter_code
_entity_poly.pdbx_strand_id
1 'polypeptide(L)' 'MRYTNPRGLDVSQIRQGAWGMSHGYTDSGTDDTESTRTVHRALDLGVTLIDTAEDVQARMLDR' A
#
# COMPACT_ATOMS: atom_id res chain seq x y z
N MET A 1 8.21 7.03 -14.24
CA MET A 1 8.53 6.13 -13.12
C MET A 1 9.96 5.62 -13.26
N ARG A 2 10.69 5.38 -12.16
CA ARG A 2 12.00 4.68 -12.17
C ARG A 2 11.84 3.26 -11.64
N TYR A 3 12.71 2.35 -12.05
CA TYR A 3 12.70 0.94 -11.65
C TYR A 3 13.97 0.54 -10.90
N THR A 4 13.85 -0.47 -10.04
CA THR A 4 14.94 -1.11 -9.30
C THR A 4 14.77 -2.62 -9.41
N ASN A 5 15.87 -3.37 -9.27
CA ASN A 5 15.86 -4.84 -9.39
C ASN A 5 16.26 -5.53 -8.06
N PRO A 6 15.42 -5.46 -7.02
CA PRO A 6 15.63 -6.26 -5.83
C PRO A 6 15.44 -7.74 -6.17
N ARG A 7 16.49 -8.54 -5.94
CA ARG A 7 16.44 -10.01 -6.04
C ARG A 7 15.95 -10.55 -7.39
N GLY A 8 16.26 -9.87 -8.50
CA GLY A 8 15.89 -10.33 -9.85
C GLY A 8 14.54 -9.82 -10.36
N LEU A 9 13.81 -9.02 -9.59
CA LEU A 9 12.48 -8.51 -9.97
C LEU A 9 12.54 -7.02 -10.28
N ASP A 10 12.25 -6.63 -11.53
CA ASP A 10 12.12 -5.22 -11.89
C ASP A 10 10.82 -4.64 -11.33
N VAL A 11 10.95 -3.76 -10.34
CA VAL A 11 9.82 -3.12 -9.67
C VAL A 11 9.98 -1.62 -9.65
N SER A 12 8.87 -0.91 -9.54
CA SER A 12 8.87 0.53 -9.37
C SER A 12 9.65 0.96 -8.12
N GLN A 13 10.43 2.04 -8.23
CA GLN A 13 11.26 2.54 -7.12
C GLN A 13 10.41 3.05 -5.95
N ILE A 14 9.20 3.54 -6.22
CA ILE A 14 8.18 3.88 -5.22
C ILE A 14 7.20 2.71 -5.13
N ARG A 15 6.75 2.38 -3.91
CA ARG A 15 5.86 1.28 -3.58
C ARG A 15 4.60 1.80 -2.88
N GLN A 16 3.48 1.12 -3.08
CA GLN A 16 2.22 1.44 -2.38
C GLN A 16 2.15 0.63 -1.08
N GLY A 17 2.16 1.29 0.07
CA GLY A 17 1.86 0.64 1.35
C GLY A 17 0.35 0.44 1.54
N ALA A 18 -0.04 -0.70 2.10
CA ALA A 18 -1.44 -1.04 2.38
C ALA A 18 -1.88 -0.77 3.83
N TRP A 19 -0.96 -0.33 4.71
CA TRP A 19 -1.26 -0.12 6.13
C TRP A 19 -2.41 0.87 6.37
N GLY A 20 -2.45 1.97 5.62
CA GLY A 20 -3.52 2.98 5.74
C GLY A 20 -4.89 2.55 5.22
N MET A 21 -4.99 1.37 4.60
CA MET A 21 -6.25 0.79 4.14
C MET A 21 -6.86 -0.17 5.18
N SER A 22 -6.26 -0.30 6.37
CA SER A 22 -6.74 -1.17 7.43
C SER A 22 -7.78 -0.50 8.32
N HIS A 23 -8.58 -1.32 9.00
CA HIS A 23 -9.37 -0.86 10.14
C HIS A 23 -8.41 -0.28 11.19
N GLY A 24 -8.78 0.84 11.81
CA GLY A 24 -8.03 1.44 12.92
C GLY A 24 -6.84 2.34 12.58
N TYR A 25 -6.42 2.48 11.31
CA TYR A 25 -5.40 3.49 10.96
C TYR A 25 -5.99 4.90 10.88
N THR A 26 -7.27 5.00 10.52
CA THR A 26 -8.02 6.26 10.46
C THR A 26 -9.25 6.18 11.36
N ASP A 27 -9.60 7.27 12.04
CA ASP A 27 -10.82 7.40 12.85
C ASP A 27 -12.12 7.19 12.02
N SER A 28 -12.01 7.18 10.70
CA SER A 28 -13.10 6.95 9.74
C SER A 28 -13.41 5.47 9.45
N GLY A 29 -12.70 4.50 10.06
CA GLY A 29 -12.83 3.08 9.70
C GLY A 29 -12.21 2.77 8.32
N THR A 30 -12.53 1.61 7.73
CA THR A 30 -12.13 1.30 6.34
C THR A 30 -13.13 1.86 5.33
N ASP A 31 -12.60 2.53 4.31
CA ASP A 31 -13.33 2.86 3.08
C ASP A 31 -12.79 2.01 1.92
N ASP A 32 -13.54 0.96 1.58
CA ASP A 32 -13.16 0.03 0.51
C ASP A 32 -13.19 0.70 -0.88
N THR A 33 -14.05 1.68 -1.07
CA THR A 33 -14.18 2.40 -2.35
C THR A 33 -12.95 3.25 -2.58
N GLU A 34 -12.55 4.01 -1.57
CA GLU A 34 -11.36 4.86 -1.62
C GLU A 34 -10.06 4.06 -1.64
N SER A 35 -10.00 2.94 -0.93
CA SER A 35 -8.87 2.01 -0.98
C SER A 35 -8.70 1.43 -2.39
N THR A 36 -9.80 0.98 -3.01
CA THR A 36 -9.80 0.47 -4.39
C THR A 36 -9.35 1.55 -5.37
N ARG A 37 -9.91 2.77 -5.26
CA ARG A 37 -9.52 3.91 -6.10
C ARG A 37 -8.04 4.25 -5.96
N THR A 38 -7.51 4.19 -4.75
CA THR A 38 -6.10 4.44 -4.45
C THR A 38 -5.20 3.41 -5.12
N VAL A 39 -5.53 2.12 -5.04
CA VAL A 39 -4.78 1.05 -5.70
C VAL A 39 -4.76 1.25 -7.21
N HIS A 40 -5.93 1.48 -7.83
CA HIS A 40 -5.99 1.74 -9.27
C HIS A 40 -5.17 2.96 -9.67
N ARG A 41 -5.25 4.04 -8.90
CA ARG A 41 -4.47 5.25 -9.17
C ARG A 41 -2.97 5.02 -9.08
N ALA A 42 -2.52 4.20 -8.12
CA ALA A 42 -1.10 3.83 -8.01
C ALA A 42 -0.63 3.07 -9.26
N LEU A 43 -1.45 2.13 -9.77
CA LEU A 43 -1.17 1.40 -11.00
C LEU A 43 -1.11 2.34 -12.22
N ASP A 44 -2.05 3.27 -12.35
CA ASP A 44 -2.07 4.27 -13.43
C ASP A 44 -0.83 5.18 -13.42
N LEU A 45 -0.23 5.40 -12.25
CA LEU A 45 1.00 6.17 -12.06
C LEU A 45 2.28 5.35 -12.30
N GLY A 46 2.14 4.04 -12.57
CA GLY A 46 3.25 3.14 -12.85
C GLY A 46 3.86 2.45 -11.63
N VAL A 47 3.16 2.42 -10.49
CA VAL A 47 3.55 1.57 -9.36
C VAL A 47 3.34 0.11 -9.74
N THR A 48 4.32 -0.74 -9.45
CA THR A 48 4.26 -2.19 -9.74
C THR A 48 4.51 -3.06 -8.52
N LEU A 49 4.66 -2.46 -7.34
CA LEU A 49 4.87 -3.18 -6.08
C LEU A 49 3.97 -2.63 -4.97
N ILE A 50 3.17 -3.52 -4.39
CA ILE A 50 2.31 -3.28 -3.24
C ILE A 50 2.93 -3.97 -2.02
N ASP A 51 3.06 -3.21 -0.93
CA ASP A 51 3.64 -3.64 0.34
C ASP A 51 2.52 -3.88 1.37
N THR A 52 2.43 -5.11 1.89
CA THR A 52 1.36 -5.58 2.78
C THR A 52 1.85 -6.71 3.69
N ALA A 53 1.02 -7.13 4.65
CA ALA A 53 1.25 -8.22 5.59
C ALA A 53 -0.07 -8.96 5.92
N GLU A 54 0.03 -10.10 6.62
CA GLU A 54 -1.13 -10.84 7.14
C GLU A 54 -1.98 -10.01 8.10
N ASP A 55 -1.32 -9.19 8.93
CA ASP A 55 -1.93 -8.21 9.81
C ASP A 55 -1.37 -6.83 9.48
N VAL A 56 -2.16 -6.05 8.75
CA VAL A 56 -1.87 -4.65 8.44
C VAL A 56 -2.66 -3.72 9.36
N GLN A 57 -3.09 -4.13 10.55
CA GLN A 57 -3.79 -3.23 11.48
C GLN A 57 -2.84 -2.21 12.09
N ALA A 58 -3.38 -1.06 12.53
CA ALA A 58 -2.64 -0.03 13.27
C ALA A 58 -2.23 -0.45 14.71
N ARG A 59 -2.12 -1.75 14.98
CA ARG A 59 -1.80 -2.32 16.30
C ARG A 59 -0.35 -2.12 16.74
N MET A 60 0.49 -1.53 15.89
CA MET A 60 1.89 -1.26 16.19
C MET A 60 2.16 0.09 16.86
N LEU A 61 1.18 0.98 16.99
CA LEU A 61 1.36 2.30 17.62
C LEU A 61 1.12 2.32 19.14
N ASP A 62 0.75 1.19 19.74
CA ASP A 62 0.42 1.07 21.17
C ASP A 62 1.64 0.60 22.02
N ARG A 63 2.85 1.00 21.64
CA ARG A 63 4.11 0.71 22.35
C ARG A 63 4.96 1.95 22.58
#